data_AF-A0A7R9F5K7-F1
#
_entry.id   AF-A0A7R9F5K7-F1
#
_cell.length_a   1.000
_cell.length_b   1.000
_cell.length_c   1.000
_cell.angle_alpha   90.00
_cell.angle_beta   90.00
_cell.angle_gamma   90.00
#
_symmetry.space_group_name_H-M   'P 1'
#
loop_
_entity.id
_entity.type
_entity.pdbx_description
1 polymer ?
#
loop_
_entity_poly.entity_id
_entity_poly.type
_entity_poly.pdbx_seq_one_letter_code
_entity_poly.pdbx_strand_id
1 'polypeptide(L)'
;VILDGATDAWGIKVERVEIKDCRLPVQLQRAMAAEAEAAREARAKVIAAEGEQKASRALREASEVIGDSPAALQLRYLQVIAAEGEQKASRALREASEVIGDSPAALQLRYLQTLNTISAEKNSTIVFPLPIDLLTYFIKAKEASDKNK
;
A
#
# COMPACT_ATOMS: atom_id res chain seq x y z
N VAL A 1 46.12 11.76 8.68
CA VAL A 1 47.32 11.47 7.86
C VAL A 1 48.62 11.99 8.48
N ILE A 2 48.60 13.08 9.28
CA ILE A 2 49.82 13.64 9.89
C ILE A 2 50.46 12.72 10.97
N LEU A 3 49.67 11.87 11.64
CA LEU A 3 50.14 11.04 12.76
C LEU A 3 50.87 9.75 12.33
N ASP A 4 50.60 9.22 11.14
CA ASP A 4 51.18 7.95 10.66
C ASP A 4 52.69 8.12 10.45
N GLY A 5 53.10 9.16 9.72
CA GLY A 5 54.52 9.48 9.50
C GLY A 5 55.31 9.87 10.77
N ALA A 6 54.63 10.28 11.85
CA ALA A 6 55.29 10.57 13.13
C ALA A 6 55.48 9.30 13.98
N THR A 7 54.72 8.24 13.73
CA THR A 7 54.73 6.99 14.51
C THR A 7 55.54 5.87 13.84
N ASP A 8 55.82 6.00 12.54
CA ASP A 8 56.71 5.10 11.77
C ASP A 8 58.13 5.00 12.34
N ALA A 9 58.68 6.10 12.87
CA ALA A 9 60.03 6.11 13.47
C ALA A 9 60.14 5.21 14.74
N TRP A 10 59.00 4.85 15.33
CA TRP A 10 58.92 3.95 16.48
C TRP A 10 58.36 2.57 16.10
N GLY A 11 58.14 2.32 14.80
CA GLY A 11 57.60 1.05 14.29
C GLY A 11 56.13 0.81 14.67
N ILE A 12 55.39 1.86 15.04
CA ILE A 12 53.98 1.76 15.44
C ILE A 12 53.11 2.21 14.27
N LYS A 13 52.20 1.35 13.83
CA LYS A 13 51.24 1.66 12.76
C LYS A 13 49.91 2.13 13.36
N VAL A 14 49.45 3.33 12.99
CA VAL A 14 48.19 3.89 13.49
C VAL A 14 47.05 3.55 12.53
N GLU A 15 46.20 2.60 12.88
CA GLU A 15 45.13 2.12 11.99
C GLU A 15 43.92 3.06 11.89
N ARG A 16 43.55 3.73 12.99
CA ARG A 16 42.39 4.64 13.03
C ARG A 16 42.56 5.67 14.13
N VAL A 17 42.24 6.92 13.82
CA VAL A 17 42.22 8.02 14.79
C VAL A 17 40.79 8.52 14.90
N GLU A 18 40.24 8.47 16.11
CA GLU A 18 38.91 8.98 16.43
C GLU A 18 39.03 10.06 17.51
N ILE A 19 38.28 11.15 17.33
CA ILE A 19 38.14 12.17 18.36
C ILE A 19 37.13 11.64 19.37
N LYS A 20 37.57 11.41 20.62
CA LYS A 20 36.67 10.95 21.68
C LYS A 20 35.78 12.07 22.21
N ASP A 21 36.35 13.20 22.58
CA ASP A 21 35.61 14.34 23.15
C ASP A 21 36.12 15.67 22.59
N CYS A 22 35.17 16.53 22.21
CA CYS A 22 35.44 17.93 21.90
C CYS A 22 34.55 18.81 22.79
N ARG A 23 35.15 19.65 23.64
CA ARG A 23 34.41 20.52 24.57
C ARG A 23 34.29 21.92 23.98
N LEU A 24 33.07 22.32 23.66
CA LEU A 24 32.75 23.70 23.30
C LEU A 24 32.28 24.46 24.54
N PRO A 25 32.66 25.74 24.71
CA PRO A 25 32.08 26.59 25.74
C PRO A 25 30.56 26.69 25.57
N VAL A 26 29.81 26.63 26.66
CA VAL A 26 28.33 26.65 26.67
C VAL A 26 27.74 27.85 25.93
N GLN A 27 28.39 29.01 26.00
CA GLN A 27 27.96 30.22 25.28
C GLN A 27 28.02 30.04 23.76
N LEU A 28 29.09 29.43 23.24
CA LEU A 28 29.27 29.15 21.82
C LEU A 28 28.27 28.10 21.34
N GLN A 29 28.06 27.04 22.12
CA GLN A 29 27.11 25.99 21.77
C GLN A 29 25.68 26.52 21.62
N ARG A 30 25.26 27.45 22.51
CA ARG A 30 23.94 28.10 22.42
C ARG A 30 23.84 29.03 21.21
N ALA A 31 24.87 29.82 20.93
CA ALA A 31 24.89 30.71 19.77
C ALA A 31 24.83 29.91 18.45
N MET A 32 25.60 28.83 18.34
CA MET A 32 25.58 27.93 17.19
C MET A 32 24.22 27.24 17.01
N ALA A 33 23.59 26.81 18.11
CA ALA A 33 22.26 26.22 18.06
C ALA A 33 21.21 27.22 17.55
N ALA A 34 21.24 28.46 18.07
CA ALA A 34 20.31 29.52 17.65
C ALA A 34 20.51 29.92 16.18
N GLU A 35 21.76 30.04 15.72
CA GLU A 35 22.07 30.33 14.32
C GLU A 35 21.64 29.19 13.40
N ALA A 36 21.90 27.94 13.80
CA ALA A 36 21.49 26.76 13.04
C ALA A 36 19.96 26.65 12.93
N GLU A 37 19.24 26.97 14.00
CA GLU A 37 17.77 27.01 14.01
C GLU A 37 17.24 28.10 13.08
N ALA A 38 17.76 29.33 13.18
CA ALA A 38 17.37 30.44 12.30
C ALA A 38 17.64 30.12 10.82
N ALA A 39 18.81 29.53 10.50
CA ALA A 39 19.14 29.12 9.14
C ALA A 39 18.22 28.01 8.63
N ARG A 40 17.83 27.06 9.50
CA ARG A 40 16.88 26.00 9.15
C ARG A 40 15.50 26.57 8.86
N GLU A 41 15.00 27.47 9.71
CA GLU A 41 13.69 28.11 9.52
C GLU A 41 13.66 28.95 8.23
N ALA A 42 14.72 29.73 7.97
CA ALA A 42 14.82 30.53 6.76
C ALA A 42 14.81 29.64 5.50
N ARG A 43 15.61 28.57 5.50
CA ARG A 43 15.63 27.59 4.39
C ARG A 43 14.28 26.90 4.21
N ALA A 44 13.60 26.55 5.30
CA ALA A 44 12.27 25.93 5.23
C ALA A 44 11.25 26.85 4.55
N LYS A 45 11.26 28.15 4.87
CA LYS A 45 10.38 29.14 4.22
C LYS A 45 10.67 29.28 2.73
N VAL A 46 11.94 29.30 2.32
CA VAL A 46 12.32 29.36 0.90
C VAL A 46 11.83 28.10 0.15
N ILE A 47 12.07 26.92 0.71
CA ILE A 47 11.62 25.66 0.11
C ILE A 47 10.10 25.61 -0.01
N ALA A 48 9.38 26.07 1.01
CA ALA A 48 7.92 26.15 0.97
C ALA A 48 7.42 27.09 -0.14
N ALA A 49 8.00 28.30 -0.24
CA ALA A 49 7.64 29.27 -1.27
C ALA A 49 7.97 28.77 -2.70
N GLU A 50 9.12 28.13 -2.89
CA GLU A 50 9.47 27.51 -4.18
C GLU A 50 8.56 26.32 -4.52
N GLY A 51 8.23 25.51 -3.52
CA GLY A 51 7.29 24.40 -3.66
C GLY A 51 5.91 24.88 -4.10
N GLU A 52 5.41 25.95 -3.47
CA GLU A 52 4.14 26.58 -3.82
C GLU A 52 4.19 27.14 -5.26
N GLN A 53 5.25 27.85 -5.63
CA GLN A 53 5.40 28.39 -6.99
C GLN A 53 5.41 27.27 -8.05
N LYS A 54 6.12 26.16 -7.81
CA LYS A 54 6.14 25.00 -8.71
C LYS A 54 4.75 24.37 -8.81
N ALA A 55 4.03 24.23 -7.70
CA ALA A 55 2.67 23.72 -7.70
C ALA A 55 1.72 24.64 -8.48
N SER A 56 1.80 25.96 -8.30
CA SER A 56 0.99 26.92 -9.06
C SER A 56 1.24 26.85 -10.56
N ARG A 57 2.50 26.68 -10.99
CA ARG A 57 2.83 26.52 -12.42
C ARG A 57 2.22 25.25 -12.99
N ALA A 58 2.38 24.12 -12.30
CA ALA A 58 1.81 22.84 -12.73
C ALA A 58 0.27 22.90 -12.81
N LEU A 59 -0.39 23.56 -11.84
CA LEU A 59 -1.83 23.77 -11.86
C LEU A 59 -2.27 24.67 -13.02
N ARG A 60 -1.51 25.71 -13.35
CA ARG A 60 -1.79 26.57 -14.50
C ARG A 60 -1.69 25.79 -15.81
N GLU A 61 -0.63 25.02 -16.00
CA GLU A 61 -0.46 24.17 -17.19
C GLU A 61 -1.59 23.15 -17.31
N ALA A 62 -1.97 22.50 -16.21
CA ALA A 62 -3.13 21.61 -16.20
C ALA A 62 -4.44 22.34 -16.55
N SER A 63 -4.62 23.57 -16.07
CA SER A 63 -5.78 24.40 -16.41
C SER A 63 -5.80 24.79 -17.89
N GLU A 64 -4.66 25.10 -18.50
CA GLU A 64 -4.56 25.41 -19.93
C GLU A 64 -4.95 24.18 -20.76
N VAL A 65 -4.38 23.01 -20.45
CA VAL A 65 -4.71 21.74 -21.14
C VAL A 65 -6.19 21.37 -20.98
N ILE A 66 -6.76 21.61 -19.79
CA ILE A 66 -8.19 21.39 -19.54
C ILE A 66 -9.05 22.40 -20.32
N GLY A 67 -8.61 23.67 -20.41
CA GLY A 67 -9.30 24.70 -21.17
C GLY A 67 -9.41 24.37 -22.65
N ASP A 68 -8.36 23.77 -23.21
CA ASP A 68 -8.32 23.33 -24.61
C ASP A 68 -9.29 22.17 -24.91
N SER A 69 -9.64 21.37 -23.90
CA SER A 69 -10.57 20.24 -24.05
C SER A 69 -11.64 20.23 -22.94
N PRO A 70 -12.81 20.84 -23.18
CA PRO A 70 -13.91 20.88 -22.21
C PRO A 70 -14.40 19.48 -21.77
N ALA A 71 -14.22 18.45 -22.62
CA ALA A 71 -14.55 17.06 -22.29
C ALA A 71 -13.62 16.46 -21.22
N ALA A 72 -12.41 17.01 -21.03
CA ALA A 72 -11.44 16.50 -20.05
C ALA A 72 -11.96 16.60 -18.61
N LEU A 73 -12.65 17.70 -18.24
CA LEU A 73 -13.27 17.84 -16.92
C LEU A 73 -14.39 16.83 -16.70
N GLN A 74 -15.21 16.60 -17.72
CA GLN A 74 -16.30 15.63 -17.65
C GLN A 74 -15.76 14.20 -17.46
N LEU A 75 -14.71 13.82 -18.20
CA LEU A 75 -14.06 12.52 -18.03
C LEU A 75 -13.43 12.37 -16.65
N ARG A 76 -12.75 13.40 -16.15
CA ARG A 76 -12.19 13.40 -14.79
C ARG A 76 -13.27 13.25 -13.73
N TYR A 77 -14.40 13.92 -13.88
CA TYR A 77 -15.54 13.80 -12.95
C TYR A 77 -16.13 12.39 -12.96
N LEU A 78 -16.33 11.80 -14.15
CA LEU A 78 -16.81 10.43 -14.29
C LEU A 78 -15.84 9.42 -13.68
N GLN A 79 -14.52 9.61 -13.83
CA GLN A 79 -13.50 8.77 -13.20
C GLN A 79 -13.56 8.83 -11.68
N VAL A 80 -13.75 10.02 -11.09
CA VAL A 80 -13.88 10.18 -9.64
C VAL A 80 -15.12 9.45 -9.13
N ILE A 81 -16.27 9.60 -9.80
CA ILE A 81 -17.50 8.87 -9.42
C ILE A 81 -17.31 7.36 -9.52
N ALA A 82 -16.67 6.88 -10.59
CA ALA A 82 -16.39 5.46 -10.76
C ALA A 82 -15.49 4.93 -9.63
N ALA A 83 -14.42 5.65 -9.29
CA ALA A 83 -13.53 5.29 -8.20
C ALA A 83 -14.22 5.30 -6.83
N GLU A 84 -15.08 6.29 -6.55
CA GLU A 84 -15.89 6.31 -5.33
C GLU A 84 -16.89 5.14 -5.28
N GLY A 85 -17.52 4.83 -6.42
CA GLY A 85 -18.41 3.70 -6.56
C GLY A 85 -17.70 2.37 -6.32
N GLU A 86 -16.51 2.20 -6.89
CA GLU A 86 -15.66 1.02 -6.70
C GLU A 86 -15.20 0.87 -5.24
N GLN A 87 -14.84 1.96 -4.58
CA GLN A 87 -14.48 1.93 -3.16
C GLN A 87 -15.68 1.52 -2.29
N LYS A 88 -16.87 2.07 -2.56
CA LYS A 88 -18.11 1.70 -1.84
C LYS A 88 -18.47 0.24 -2.09
N ALA A 89 -18.40 -0.22 -3.34
CA ALA A 89 -18.65 -1.61 -3.70
C ALA A 89 -17.67 -2.55 -3.00
N SER A 90 -16.38 -2.21 -2.97
CA SER A 90 -15.34 -2.98 -2.29
C SER A 90 -15.60 -3.10 -0.78
N ARG A 91 -16.04 -2.01 -0.12
CA ARG A 91 -16.42 -2.03 1.30
C ARG A 91 -17.63 -2.92 1.55
N ALA A 92 -18.68 -2.78 0.75
CA ALA A 92 -19.89 -3.60 0.88
C ALA A 92 -19.59 -5.09 0.63
N LEU A 93 -18.75 -5.42 -0.34
CA LEU A 93 -18.31 -6.79 -0.61
C LEU A 93 -17.49 -7.37 0.54
N ARG A 94 -16.65 -6.56 1.19
CA ARG A 94 -15.91 -6.97 2.38
C ARG A 94 -16.86 -7.30 3.53
N GLU A 95 -17.79 -6.40 3.86
CA GLU A 95 -18.79 -6.63 4.91
C GLU A 95 -19.62 -7.89 4.62
N ALA A 96 -20.07 -8.06 3.38
CA ALA A 96 -20.78 -9.27 2.97
C ALA A 96 -19.92 -10.53 3.10
N SER A 97 -18.61 -10.44 2.85
CA SER A 97 -17.69 -11.57 3.01
C SER A 97 -17.47 -11.94 4.47
N GLU A 98 -17.38 -10.95 5.36
CA GLU A 98 -17.28 -11.15 6.82
C GLU A 98 -18.55 -11.87 7.34
N VAL A 99 -19.75 -11.40 6.99
CA VAL A 99 -21.02 -12.02 7.38
C VAL A 99 -21.18 -13.44 6.82
N ILE A 100 -20.71 -13.71 5.60
CA ILE A 100 -20.74 -15.05 5.01
C ILE A 100 -19.71 -15.97 5.66
N GLY A 101 -18.55 -15.44 6.07
CA GLY A 101 -17.54 -16.20 6.80
C GLY A 101 -18.03 -16.68 8.16
N ASP A 102 -18.84 -15.86 8.84
CA ASP A 102 -19.43 -16.20 10.14
C ASP A 102 -20.52 -17.28 10.05
N SER A 103 -21.14 -17.46 8.87
CA SER A 103 -22.23 -18.42 8.66
C SER A 103 -21.99 -19.35 7.47
N PRO A 104 -21.54 -20.61 7.71
CA PRO A 104 -21.35 -21.61 6.66
C PRO A 104 -22.62 -21.91 5.85
N ALA A 105 -23.80 -21.75 6.45
CA ALA A 105 -25.09 -21.92 5.78
C ALA A 105 -25.36 -20.80 4.74
N ALA A 106 -24.84 -19.59 4.96
CA ALA A 106 -24.98 -18.47 4.01
C ALA A 106 -24.24 -18.74 2.70
N LEU A 107 -23.07 -19.38 2.77
CA LEU A 107 -22.31 -19.80 1.59
C LEU A 107 -23.09 -20.83 0.75
N GLN A 108 -23.74 -21.79 1.41
CA GLN A 108 -24.59 -22.79 0.75
C GLN A 108 -25.83 -22.16 0.12
N LEU A 109 -26.49 -21.22 0.80
CA LEU A 109 -27.65 -20.50 0.24
C LEU A 109 -27.24 -19.64 -0.97
N ARG A 110 -26.10 -18.95 -0.90
CA ARG A 110 -25.56 -18.19 -2.03
C ARG A 110 -25.19 -19.10 -3.20
N TYR A 111 -24.66 -20.29 -2.93
CA TYR A 111 -24.41 -21.33 -3.93
C TYR A 111 -25.71 -21.76 -4.63
N LEU A 112 -26.75 -22.12 -3.87
CA LEU A 112 -28.06 -22.48 -4.43
C LEU A 112 -28.72 -21.33 -5.20
N GLN A 113 -28.60 -20.09 -4.72
CA GLN A 113 -29.10 -18.91 -5.42
C GLN A 113 -28.36 -18.68 -6.74
N THR A 114 -27.03 -18.83 -6.75
CA THR A 114 -26.21 -18.72 -7.97
C THR A 114 -26.59 -19.81 -8.98
N LEU A 115 -26.83 -21.03 -8.53
CA LEU A 115 -27.32 -22.12 -9.38
C LEU A 115 -28.70 -21.82 -9.97
N ASN A 116 -29.62 -21.25 -9.19
CA ASN A 116 -30.94 -20.89 -9.69
C ASN A 116 -30.85 -19.77 -10.75
N THR A 117 -30.00 -18.76 -10.53
CA THR A 117 -29.75 -17.70 -11.52
C THR A 117 -29.13 -18.26 -12.81
N ILE A 118 -28.12 -19.13 -12.71
CA ILE A 118 -27.48 -19.76 -13.89
C ILE A 118 -28.45 -20.70 -14.62
N SER A 119 -29.29 -21.43 -13.88
CA SER A 119 -30.31 -22.31 -14.45
C SER A 119 -31.41 -21.53 -15.17
N ALA A 120 -31.68 -20.28 -14.78
CA ALA A 120 -32.66 -19.43 -15.43
C ALA A 120 -32.17 -18.86 -16.78
N GLU A 121 -30.85 -18.68 -16.96
CA GLU A 121 -30.25 -18.10 -18.18
C GLU A 121 -30.22 -19.04 -19.41
N LYS A 122 -30.93 -20.18 -19.41
CA LYS A 122 -30.99 -21.15 -20.53
C LYS A 122 -29.61 -21.63 -21.03
N ASN A 123 -28.61 -21.77 -20.14
CA ASN A 123 -27.32 -22.31 -20.53
C ASN A 123 -27.31 -23.86 -20.46
N SER A 124 -27.03 -24.53 -21.58
CA SER A 124 -27.15 -25.99 -21.76
C SER A 124 -26.07 -26.83 -21.06
N THR A 125 -25.11 -26.21 -20.36
CA THR A 125 -24.01 -26.91 -19.68
C THR A 125 -23.78 -26.28 -18.31
N ILE A 126 -24.27 -26.95 -17.27
CA ILE A 126 -24.12 -26.54 -15.87
C ILE A 126 -22.92 -27.29 -15.30
N VAL A 127 -21.79 -26.60 -15.09
CA VAL A 127 -20.62 -27.19 -14.44
C VAL A 127 -20.83 -27.10 -12.93
N PHE A 128 -21.15 -28.23 -12.31
CA PHE A 128 -21.36 -28.31 -10.86
C PHE A 128 -20.06 -28.76 -10.17
N PRO A 129 -19.37 -27.89 -9.41
CA PRO A 129 -18.25 -28.33 -8.60
C PRO A 129 -18.78 -29.13 -7.41
N LEU A 130 -18.70 -30.47 -7.49
CA LEU A 130 -18.99 -31.34 -6.35
C LEU A 130 -17.84 -31.25 -5.34
N PRO A 131 -18.09 -30.92 -4.07
CA PRO A 131 -17.08 -30.99 -3.02
C PRO A 131 -16.51 -32.41 -2.94
N ILE A 132 -15.18 -32.51 -2.92
CA ILE A 132 -14.48 -33.80 -2.83
C ILE A 132 -14.92 -34.54 -1.55
N ASP A 133 -15.25 -33.82 -0.48
CA ASP A 133 -15.77 -34.36 0.79
C ASP A 133 -17.06 -35.18 0.63
N LEU A 134 -17.93 -34.80 -0.32
CA LEU A 134 -19.16 -35.53 -0.61
C LEU A 134 -18.84 -36.82 -1.38
N LEU A 135 -17.88 -36.75 -2.31
CA LEU A 135 -17.36 -37.90 -3.05
C LEU A 135 -16.67 -38.90 -2.12
N THR A 136 -15.91 -38.45 -1.12
CA THR A 136 -15.25 -39.33 -0.13
C THR A 136 -16.26 -40.12 0.69
N TYR A 137 -17.44 -39.57 1.00
CA TYR A 137 -18.49 -40.31 1.70
C TYR A 137 -19.03 -41.48 0.85
N PHE A 138 -19.25 -41.25 -0.45
CA PHE A 138 -19.68 -42.29 -1.39
C PHE A 138 -18.60 -43.35 -1.64
N ILE A 139 -17.33 -42.95 -1.72
CA ILE A 139 -16.20 -43.87 -1.88
C ILE A 139 -16.03 -44.72 -0.61
N LYS A 140 -16.08 -44.11 0.57
CA LYS A 140 -15.95 -44.81 1.86
C LYS A 140 -17.14 -45.74 2.14
N ALA A 141 -18.35 -45.36 1.73
CA ALA A 141 -19.52 -46.23 1.79
C ALA A 141 -19.38 -47.46 0.87
N LYS A 142 -18.77 -47.27 -0.32
CA LYS A 142 -18.44 -48.36 -1.24
C LYS A 142 -17.38 -49.32 -0.67
N GLU A 143 -16.32 -48.77 -0.05
CA GLU A 143 -15.28 -49.56 0.62
C GLU A 143 -15.80 -50.33 1.86
N ALA A 144 -16.75 -49.75 2.61
CA ALA A 144 -17.39 -50.43 3.73
C ALA A 144 -18.31 -51.56 3.29
N SER A 145 -18.95 -51.44 2.12
CA SER A 145 -19.79 -52.50 1.54
C SER A 145 -18.97 -53.67 0.99
N ASP A 146 -17.71 -53.45 0.61
CA ASP A 146 -16.82 -54.48 0.05
C ASP A 146 -16.08 -55.29 1.15
N LYS A 147 -16.07 -54.81 2.39
CA LYS A 147 -15.51 -55.53 3.56
C LYS A 147 -16.49 -56.48 4.26
N ASN A 148 -17.77 -56.43 3.89
CA ASN A 148 -18.83 -57.21 4.54
C ASN A 148 -19.39 -58.31 3.62
N LYS A 149 -18.60 -58.73 2.63
CA LYS A 149 -18.86 -59.88 1.75
C LYS A 149 -17.74 -60.90 1.89
#